data_AF-A0A554JP49-F1
#
_entry.id   AF-A0A554JP49-F1
#
_cell.length_a   1.000
_cell.length_b   1.000
_cell.length_c   1.000
_cell.angle_alpha   90.00
_cell.angle_beta   90.00
_cell.angle_gamma   90.00
#
_symmetry.space_group_name_H-M   'P 1'
#
loop_
_entity.id
_entity.type
_entity.pdbx_description
1 polymer ?
#
loop_
_entity_poly.entity_id
_entity_poly.type
_entity_poly.pdbx_seq_one_letter_code
_entity_poly.pdbx_strand_id
1 'polypeptide(L)'
;MWLTVPVKTCGKFDQNICDVEIDNSIPWRRKHWKTINLAYQKAPYFHLYKDFLADAYTRDWKLLVDLNEYLIRGFLSFLNIEKKITRSSSFQPQGKKTELLIDI
;
A
#
# COMPACT_ATOMS: atom_id res chain seq x y z
N MET A 1 11.34 8.70 -13.21
CA MET A 1 9.87 8.79 -13.39
C MET A 1 9.23 8.45 -12.05
N TRP A 2 8.30 9.28 -11.57
CA TRP A 2 7.61 9.04 -10.30
C TRP A 2 6.39 8.14 -10.52
N LEU A 3 6.13 7.21 -9.59
CA LEU A 3 4.90 6.41 -9.52
C LEU A 3 4.03 6.99 -8.41
N THR A 4 2.88 7.56 -8.78
CA THR A 4 1.98 8.24 -7.84
C THR A 4 0.62 7.59 -7.87
N VAL A 5 0.14 7.14 -6.71
CA VAL A 5 -1.24 6.64 -6.56
C VAL A 5 -2.16 7.85 -6.39
N PRO A 6 -3.11 8.08 -7.32
CA PRO A 6 -4.05 9.18 -7.21
C PRO A 6 -5.08 8.88 -6.12
N VAL A 7 -5.38 9.87 -5.30
CA VAL A 7 -6.33 9.76 -4.19
C VAL A 7 -7.34 10.90 -4.26
N LYS A 8 -8.54 10.66 -3.73
CA LYS A 8 -9.59 11.67 -3.67
C LYS A 8 -9.30 12.66 -2.55
N THR A 9 -8.91 13.89 -2.90
CA THR A 9 -8.51 14.93 -1.94
C THR A 9 -9.50 16.07 -1.78
N CYS A 10 -10.50 16.23 -2.67
CA CYS A 10 -11.46 17.34 -2.61
C CYS A 10 -12.13 17.46 -1.24
N GLY A 11 -11.76 18.50 -0.48
CA GLY A 11 -12.35 18.83 0.83
C GLY A 11 -11.94 17.92 2.00
N LYS A 12 -10.92 17.05 1.84
CA LYS A 12 -10.55 16.02 2.82
C LYS A 12 -9.08 16.07 3.25
N PHE A 13 -8.57 17.25 3.63
CA PHE A 13 -7.17 17.39 4.05
C PHE A 13 -6.89 16.78 5.44
N ASP A 14 -7.90 16.71 6.33
CA ASP A 14 -7.78 16.15 7.68
C ASP A 14 -8.30 14.70 7.80
N GLN A 15 -8.46 13.98 6.67
CA GLN A 15 -8.98 12.60 6.70
C GLN A 15 -7.94 11.64 7.30
N ASN A 16 -8.40 10.68 8.11
CA ASN A 16 -7.55 9.61 8.58
C ASN A 16 -7.06 8.77 7.40
N ILE A 17 -5.82 8.27 7.49
CA ILE A 17 -5.21 7.46 6.42
C ILE A 17 -6.03 6.19 6.09
N CYS A 18 -6.78 5.66 7.06
CA CYS A 18 -7.67 4.51 6.86
C CYS A 18 -8.87 4.82 5.96
N ASP A 19 -9.22 6.09 5.80
CA ASP A 19 -10.40 6.54 5.04
C ASP A 19 -10.03 7.10 3.65
N VAL A 20 -8.72 7.14 3.33
CA VAL A 20 -8.23 7.68 2.06
C VAL A 20 -8.63 6.76 0.90
N GLU A 21 -9.56 7.24 0.08
CA GLU A 21 -9.98 6.55 -1.13
C GLU A 21 -9.05 6.84 -2.32
N ILE A 22 -8.77 5.79 -3.08
CA ILE A 22 -8.04 5.88 -4.35
C ILE A 22 -8.97 6.42 -5.44
N ASP A 23 -8.46 7.33 -6.26
CA ASP A 23 -9.15 7.78 -7.46
C ASP A 23 -8.90 6.82 -8.63
N ASN A 24 -9.82 5.86 -8.79
CA ASN A 24 -9.79 4.88 -9.88
C ASN A 24 -10.36 5.41 -11.21
N SER A 25 -10.78 6.68 -11.30
CA SER A 25 -11.11 7.28 -12.61
C SER A 25 -9.89 7.39 -13.52
N ILE A 26 -8.70 7.50 -12.92
CA ILE A 26 -7.41 7.53 -13.59
C ILE A 26 -6.87 6.09 -13.67
N PRO A 27 -6.44 5.59 -14.84
CA PRO A 27 -5.92 4.22 -15.00
C PRO A 27 -4.47 4.07 -14.51
N TRP A 28 -4.20 4.50 -13.28
CA TRP A 28 -2.86 4.56 -12.67
C TRP A 28 -2.23 3.18 -12.50
N ARG A 29 -3.03 2.18 -12.12
CA ARG A 29 -2.60 0.78 -11.93
C ARG A 29 -1.94 0.18 -13.17
N ARG A 30 -2.64 0.27 -14.30
CA ARG A 30 -2.13 -0.18 -15.61
C ARG A 30 -0.85 0.55 -16.00
N LYS A 31 -0.79 1.87 -15.75
CA LYS A 31 0.40 2.68 -16.01
C LYS A 31 1.58 2.23 -15.15
N HIS A 32 1.36 2.02 -13.86
CA HIS A 32 2.39 1.57 -12.92
C HIS A 32 2.92 0.19 -13.31
N TRP A 33 2.04 -0.79 -13.53
CA TRP A 33 2.45 -2.13 -13.93
C TRP A 33 3.29 -2.12 -15.21
N LYS A 34 2.83 -1.40 -16.24
CA LYS A 34 3.55 -1.29 -17.50
C LYS A 34 4.94 -0.67 -17.30
N THR A 35 5.04 0.38 -16.50
CA THR A 35 6.33 1.03 -16.18
C THR A 35 7.28 0.09 -15.45
N ILE A 36 6.80 -0.60 -14.41
CA ILE A 36 7.60 -1.55 -13.61
C ILE A 36 8.06 -2.70 -14.49
N ASN A 37 7.14 -3.33 -15.22
CA ASN A 37 7.47 -4.44 -16.11
C ASN A 37 8.49 -4.02 -17.18
N LEU A 38 8.30 -2.87 -17.83
CA LEU A 38 9.23 -2.40 -18.86
C LEU A 38 10.63 -2.12 -18.28
N ALA A 39 10.71 -1.54 -17.08
CA ALA A 39 11.96 -1.20 -16.43
C ALA A 39 12.73 -2.43 -15.91
N TYR A 40 12.03 -3.44 -15.40
CA TYR A 40 12.65 -4.56 -14.69
C TYR A 40 12.52 -5.92 -15.39
N GLN A 41 11.83 -6.05 -16.53
CA GLN A 41 11.66 -7.33 -17.24
C GLN A 41 12.98 -8.05 -17.58
N LYS A 42 14.09 -7.31 -17.75
CA LYS A 42 15.43 -7.86 -18.01
C LYS A 42 16.31 -7.92 -16.76
N ALA A 43 15.82 -7.46 -15.60
CA ALA A 43 16.58 -7.47 -14.38
C ALA A 43 16.72 -8.91 -13.85
N PRO A 44 17.89 -9.27 -13.29
CA PRO A 44 18.04 -10.52 -12.55
C PRO A 44 16.94 -10.65 -11.49
N TYR A 45 16.43 -11.88 -11.31
CA TYR A 45 15.44 -12.23 -10.29
C TYR A 45 14.05 -11.58 -10.40
N PHE A 46 13.77 -10.72 -11.40
CA PHE A 46 12.45 -10.10 -11.54
C PHE A 46 11.31 -11.14 -11.67
N HIS A 47 11.59 -12.28 -12.29
CA HIS A 47 10.63 -13.37 -12.43
C HIS A 47 10.13 -13.93 -11.08
N LEU A 48 10.89 -13.79 -9.99
CA LEU A 48 10.48 -14.21 -8.65
C LEU A 48 9.41 -13.29 -8.04
N TYR A 49 9.34 -12.02 -8.48
CA TYR A 49 8.47 -11.00 -7.90
C TYR A 49 7.38 -10.52 -8.85
N LYS A 50 7.52 -10.78 -10.15
CA LYS A 50 6.65 -10.23 -11.20
C LYS A 50 5.17 -10.55 -10.96
N ASP A 51 4.85 -11.76 -10.49
CA ASP A 51 3.47 -12.22 -10.40
C ASP A 51 2.75 -11.55 -9.22
N PHE A 52 3.44 -11.36 -8.09
CA PHE A 52 2.95 -10.57 -6.97
C PHE A 52 2.74 -9.10 -7.34
N LEU A 53 3.72 -8.49 -8.03
CA LEU A 53 3.61 -7.11 -8.47
C LEU A 53 2.49 -6.93 -9.50
N ALA A 54 2.35 -7.87 -10.44
CA ALA A 54 1.27 -7.88 -11.41
C ALA A 54 -0.08 -7.90 -10.70
N ASP A 55 -0.26 -8.84 -9.78
CA ASP A 55 -1.47 -8.97 -8.98
C ASP A 55 -1.79 -7.69 -8.18
N ALA A 56 -0.78 -7.07 -7.54
CA ALA A 56 -0.94 -5.79 -6.84
C ALA A 56 -1.50 -4.67 -7.74
N TYR A 57 -1.15 -4.66 -9.02
CA TYR A 57 -1.60 -3.65 -9.99
C TYR A 57 -2.73 -4.12 -10.92
N THR A 58 -3.21 -5.36 -10.82
CA THR A 58 -4.44 -5.80 -11.51
C THR A 58 -5.66 -5.78 -10.61
N ARG A 59 -5.47 -5.91 -9.29
CA ARG A 59 -6.55 -5.81 -8.31
C ARG A 59 -7.17 -4.42 -8.24
N ASP A 60 -8.47 -4.36 -7.98
CA ASP A 60 -9.20 -3.13 -7.67
C ASP A 60 -9.02 -2.76 -6.19
N TRP A 61 -8.39 -1.61 -5.95
CA TRP A 61 -8.18 -1.07 -4.61
C TRP A 61 -9.10 0.12 -4.38
N LYS A 62 -9.94 0.05 -3.34
CA LYS A 62 -10.79 1.17 -2.93
C LYS A 62 -10.05 2.13 -2.00
N LEU A 63 -9.38 1.59 -0.98
CA LEU A 63 -8.67 2.36 0.03
C LEU A 63 -7.16 2.26 -0.16
N LEU A 64 -6.45 3.36 0.10
CA LEU A 64 -5.00 3.43 0.01
C LEU A 64 -4.33 2.50 1.05
N VAL A 65 -4.90 2.40 2.24
CA VAL A 65 -4.36 1.55 3.31
C VAL A 65 -4.33 0.08 2.92
N ASP A 66 -5.33 -0.41 2.19
CA ASP A 66 -5.40 -1.82 1.79
C ASP A 66 -4.32 -2.16 0.76
N LEU A 67 -4.11 -1.28 -0.22
CA LEU A 67 -3.01 -1.40 -1.18
C LEU A 67 -1.65 -1.39 -0.47
N ASN A 68 -1.44 -0.44 0.44
CA ASN A 68 -0.17 -0.30 1.16
C ASN A 68 0.11 -1.53 2.02
N GLU A 69 -0.89 -2.01 2.77
CA GLU A 69 -0.76 -3.20 3.59
C GLU A 69 -0.44 -4.44 2.75
N TYR A 70 -1.10 -4.59 1.59
CA TYR A 70 -0.83 -5.68 0.66
C TYR A 70 0.63 -5.68 0.19
N LEU A 71 1.12 -4.53 -0.26
CA LEU A 71 2.51 -4.37 -0.72
C LEU A 71 3.52 -4.63 0.40
N ILE A 72 3.30 -4.04 1.58
CA ILE A 72 4.18 -4.21 2.74
C ILE A 72 4.25 -5.68 3.13
N ARG A 73 3.12 -6.37 3.25
CA ARG A 73 3.09 -7.81 3.59
C ARG A 73 3.85 -8.67 2.59
N GLY A 74 3.69 -8.40 1.29
CA GLY A 74 4.44 -9.10 0.26
C GLY A 74 5.94 -8.85 0.35
N PHE A 75 6.36 -7.60 0.56
CA PHE A 75 7.79 -7.28 0.72
C PHE A 75 8.40 -7.90 1.97
N LEU A 76 7.69 -7.90 3.11
CA LEU A 76 8.16 -8.59 4.30
C LEU A 76 8.35 -10.09 4.06
N SER A 77 7.42 -10.72 3.32
CA SER A 77 7.54 -12.13 2.93
C SER A 77 8.80 -12.37 2.08
N PHE A 78 9.07 -11.53 1.09
CA PHE A 78 10.27 -11.64 0.25
C PHE A 78 11.57 -11.42 1.00
N LEU A 79 11.55 -10.60 2.04
CA LEU A 79 12.70 -10.33 2.90
C LEU A 79 12.84 -11.34 4.04
N ASN A 80 11.94 -12.34 4.12
CA ASN A 80 11.87 -13.32 5.20
C ASN A 80 11.77 -12.66 6.60
N ILE A 81 11.03 -11.55 6.68
CA ILE A 81 10.80 -10.81 7.91
C ILE A 81 9.45 -11.24 8.48
N GLU A 82 9.50 -12.09 9.50
CA GLU A 82 8.32 -12.48 10.27
C GLU A 82 8.01 -11.43 11.33
N LYS A 83 7.11 -10.50 10.99
CA LYS A 83 6.58 -9.50 11.94
C LYS A 83 5.07 -9.45 11.88
N LYS A 84 4.46 -9.38 13.07
CA LYS A 84 3.02 -9.18 13.22
C LYS A 84 2.68 -7.75 12.79
N ILE A 85 2.10 -7.58 11.62
CA ILE A 85 1.51 -6.30 11.21
C ILE A 85 0.12 -6.17 11.84
N THR A 86 -0.04 -5.17 12.70
CA THR A 86 -1.31 -4.78 13.30
C THR A 86 -1.68 -3.36 12.89
N ARG A 87 -2.95 -3.12 12.56
CA ARG A 87 -3.45 -1.77 12.30
C ARG A 87 -3.59 -1.03 13.63
N SER A 88 -3.08 0.20 13.73
CA SER A 88 -3.29 1.03 14.92
C SER A 88 -4.78 1.26 15.21
N SER A 89 -5.62 1.34 14.16
CA SER A 89 -7.07 1.44 14.28
C SER A 89 -7.76 0.22 14.90
N SER A 90 -7.08 -0.93 15.00
CA SER A 90 -7.59 -2.12 15.69
C SER A 90 -7.29 -2.14 17.19
N PHE A 91 -6.45 -1.22 17.66
CA PHE A 91 -6.32 -0.96 19.08
C PHE A 91 -7.49 -0.04 19.49
N GLN A 92 -8.20 -0.41 20.55
CA GLN A 92 -9.14 0.48 21.24
C GLN A 92 -8.39 1.15 22.40
N PRO A 93 -7.66 2.26 22.18
CA PRO A 93 -7.02 2.96 23.28
C PRO A 93 -8.11 3.59 24.16
N GLN A 94 -8.16 3.22 25.46
CA GLN A 94 -9.01 3.89 26.46
C GLN A 94 -8.43 5.24 26.93
N GLY A 95 -7.31 5.71 26.38
CA GLY A 95 -6.53 6.85 26.90
C GLY A 95 -6.34 8.02 25.94
N LYS A 96 -6.42 9.27 26.46
CA LYS A 96 -6.09 10.50 25.72
C LYS A 96 -4.57 10.66 25.57
N LYS A 97 -4.12 10.80 24.31
CA LYS A 97 -2.84 11.32 23.74
C LYS A 97 -1.48 10.97 24.39
N THR A 98 -1.37 10.87 25.71
CA THR A 98 -0.11 10.58 26.42
C THR A 98 0.05 9.09 26.73
N GLU A 99 -1.05 8.33 26.83
CA GLU A 99 -1.01 6.89 27.17
C GLU A 99 -0.75 5.98 25.95
N LEU A 100 -0.99 6.46 24.72
CA LEU A 100 -0.73 5.71 23.48
C LEU A 100 0.76 5.34 23.24
N LEU A 101 1.68 6.01 23.94
CA LEU A 101 3.11 5.73 23.87
C LEU A 101 3.60 4.71 24.91
N ILE A 102 2.77 4.37 25.90
CA ILE A 102 3.16 3.50 27.03
C ILE A 102 2.76 2.03 26.77
N ASP A 103 1.77 1.78 25.89
CA ASP A 103 1.18 0.46 25.63
C ASP A 103 1.59 -0.19 24.28
N ILE A 104 2.58 0.35 23.57
CA ILE A 104 3.20 -0.26 22.36
C ILE A 104 4.62 -0.72 22.70
#